data_AF-A0A1K1LSW4-F1
#
_entry.id   AF-A0A1K1LSW4-F1
#
_cell.length_a   1.000
_cell.length_b   1.000
_cell.length_c   1.000
_cell.angle_alpha   90.00
_cell.angle_beta   90.00
_cell.angle_gamma   90.00
#
_symmetry.space_group_name_H-M   'P 1'
#
loop_
_entity.id
_entity.type
_entity.pdbx_description
1 polymer ?
#
loop_
_entity_poly.entity_id
_entity_poly.type
_entity_poly.pdbx_seq_one_letter_code
_entity_poly.pdbx_strand_id
1 'polypeptide(L)'
;MGRLIFLASPAMLLVALAAHAGTIDDGHWSPSGCGPLPEAPAVESGTVDSVNQGITAVNEWQKKLQVYDECMINEANADAGIISESANSYQAKYREASKRVNEEITAARKKFSSQSAPPGVMPGMMPGSGMGSGMGY
;
A
#
# COMPACT_ATOMS: atom_id res chain seq x y z
N MET A 1 -36.79 -7.65 54.36
CA MET A 1 -36.23 -8.60 53.37
C MET A 1 -35.72 -7.78 52.19
N GLY A 2 -34.42 -7.48 52.13
CA GLY A 2 -33.81 -6.69 51.05
C GLY A 2 -33.27 -7.61 49.96
N ARG A 3 -33.75 -7.46 48.72
CA ARG A 3 -33.21 -8.16 47.55
C ARG A 3 -32.00 -7.38 47.04
N LEU A 4 -30.82 -7.97 47.17
CA LEU A 4 -29.59 -7.49 46.53
C LEU A 4 -29.60 -7.92 45.06
N ILE A 5 -29.68 -6.95 44.16
CA ILE A 5 -29.57 -7.17 42.71
C ILE A 5 -28.08 -7.11 42.37
N PHE A 6 -27.49 -8.26 42.03
CA PHE A 6 -26.14 -8.34 41.46
C PHE A 6 -26.21 -7.88 40.00
N LEU A 7 -25.77 -6.66 39.74
CA LEU A 7 -25.47 -6.19 38.38
C LEU A 7 -24.19 -6.88 37.92
N ALA A 8 -24.34 -7.99 37.20
CA ALA A 8 -23.23 -8.63 36.48
C ALA A 8 -22.79 -7.68 35.35
N SER A 9 -21.73 -6.93 35.59
CA SER A 9 -21.10 -6.06 34.59
C SER A 9 -20.43 -6.95 33.53
N PRO A 10 -20.83 -6.89 32.24
CA PRO A 10 -20.13 -7.61 31.20
C PRO A 10 -18.79 -6.92 30.98
N ALA A 11 -17.70 -7.54 31.45
CA ALA A 11 -16.36 -7.15 31.08
C ALA A 11 -16.21 -7.37 29.56
N MET A 12 -16.21 -6.28 28.79
CA MET A 12 -15.82 -6.32 27.38
C MET A 12 -14.37 -6.80 27.32
N LEU A 13 -14.16 -8.03 26.85
CA LEU A 13 -12.85 -8.46 26.37
C LEU A 13 -12.53 -7.62 25.13
N LEU A 14 -11.70 -6.59 25.30
CA LEU A 14 -10.96 -5.99 24.21
C LEU A 14 -9.97 -7.06 23.71
N VAL A 15 -10.37 -7.81 22.69
CA VAL A 15 -9.42 -8.55 21.87
C VAL A 15 -8.55 -7.50 21.19
N ALA A 16 -7.36 -7.27 21.74
CA ALA A 16 -6.32 -6.54 21.02
C ALA A 16 -6.05 -7.35 19.75
N LEU A 17 -6.59 -6.88 18.63
CA LEU A 17 -6.11 -7.27 17.32
C LEU A 17 -4.66 -6.82 17.27
N ALA A 18 -3.73 -7.71 17.64
CA ALA A 18 -2.33 -7.50 17.35
C ALA A 18 -2.27 -7.29 15.84
N ALA A 19 -1.93 -6.07 15.43
CA ALA A 19 -1.66 -5.77 14.04
C ALA A 19 -0.41 -6.57 13.68
N HIS A 20 -0.58 -7.71 13.01
CA HIS A 20 0.50 -8.53 12.47
C HIS A 20 0.92 -7.94 11.12
N ALA A 21 1.32 -6.68 11.12
CA ALA A 21 1.89 -6.04 9.96
C ALA A 21 3.39 -5.94 10.18
N GLY A 22 4.15 -6.48 9.24
CA GLY A 22 5.59 -6.40 9.26
C GLY A 22 6.06 -4.95 9.18
N THR A 23 7.31 -4.74 9.58
CA THR A 23 7.92 -3.41 9.61
C THR A 23 8.85 -3.25 8.42
N ILE A 24 8.79 -2.09 7.75
CA ILE A 24 9.79 -1.69 6.77
C ILE A 24 10.68 -0.63 7.40
N ASP A 25 11.97 -0.92 7.53
CA ASP A 25 13.01 -0.01 8.00
C ASP A 25 14.14 0.04 6.97
N ASP A 26 14.50 1.24 6.51
CA ASP A 26 15.51 1.47 5.46
C ASP A 26 15.38 0.56 4.21
N GLY A 27 14.14 0.30 3.78
CA GLY A 27 13.85 -0.58 2.64
C GLY A 27 13.94 -2.08 2.93
N HIS A 28 14.22 -2.46 4.17
CA HIS A 28 14.20 -3.84 4.64
C HIS A 28 12.89 -4.14 5.36
N TRP A 29 12.16 -5.14 4.84
CA TRP A 29 10.97 -5.66 5.51
C TRP A 29 11.35 -6.80 6.48
N SER A 30 10.74 -6.80 7.66
CA SER A 30 10.82 -7.88 8.63
C SER A 30 9.45 -8.24 9.19
N PRO A 31 9.16 -9.53 9.43
CA PRO A 31 7.89 -9.94 10.01
C PRO A 31 7.79 -9.45 11.46
N SER A 32 6.57 -9.13 11.86
CA SER A 32 6.22 -8.71 13.22
C SER A 32 5.66 -9.87 14.05
N GLY A 33 5.01 -10.84 13.40
CA GLY A 33 4.23 -11.90 14.05
C GLY A 33 4.90 -13.28 14.12
N CYS A 34 5.93 -13.53 13.31
CA CYS A 34 6.48 -14.88 13.15
C CYS A 34 7.45 -15.32 14.24
N GLY A 35 7.75 -14.45 15.20
CA GLY A 35 8.79 -14.70 16.22
C GLY A 35 10.21 -14.62 15.63
N PRO A 36 11.22 -15.13 16.35
CA PRO A 36 12.59 -15.13 15.86
C PRO A 36 12.84 -16.26 14.85
N LEU A 37 13.74 -16.00 13.90
CA LEU A 37 14.27 -17.03 12.99
C LEU A 37 14.91 -18.17 13.81
N PRO A 38 14.54 -19.45 13.58
CA PRO A 38 15.18 -20.56 14.26
C PRO A 38 16.67 -20.68 13.96
N GLU A 39 17.50 -20.68 15.01
CA GLU A 39 18.95 -20.82 14.89
C GLU A 39 19.34 -22.24 14.47
N ALA A 40 20.24 -22.35 13.49
CA ALA A 40 20.71 -23.64 12.98
C ALA A 40 21.59 -24.34 14.04
N PRO A 41 21.37 -25.65 14.30
CA PRO A 41 22.17 -26.38 15.27
C PRO A 41 23.57 -26.67 14.73
N ALA A 42 24.57 -26.72 15.62
CA ALA A 42 25.89 -27.26 15.30
C ALA A 42 25.81 -28.79 15.15
N VAL A 43 26.59 -29.35 14.23
CA VAL A 43 26.66 -30.80 13.99
C VAL A 43 28.10 -31.27 14.19
N GLU A 44 28.29 -32.14 15.19
CA GLU A 44 29.61 -32.68 15.55
C GLU A 44 29.82 -34.07 14.94
N SER A 45 30.95 -34.27 14.26
CA SER A 45 31.25 -35.51 13.53
C SER A 45 32.25 -36.45 14.23
N GLY A 46 32.59 -36.19 15.49
CA GLY A 46 33.61 -36.94 16.22
C GLY A 46 33.24 -38.37 16.58
N THR A 47 31.94 -38.70 16.67
CA THR A 47 31.45 -40.05 16.99
C THR A 47 30.15 -40.35 16.24
N VAL A 48 29.78 -41.63 16.12
CA VAL A 48 28.48 -42.01 15.54
C VAL A 48 27.32 -41.43 16.37
N ASP A 49 27.45 -41.40 17.70
CA ASP A 49 26.42 -40.84 18.57
C ASP A 49 26.27 -39.33 18.38
N SER A 50 27.37 -38.58 18.24
CA SER A 50 27.32 -37.13 17.97
C SER A 50 26.68 -36.82 16.61
N VAL A 51 26.92 -37.66 15.61
CA VAL A 51 26.25 -37.55 14.30
C VAL A 51 24.76 -37.82 14.42
N ASN A 52 24.34 -38.88 15.13
CA ASN A 52 22.92 -39.20 15.32
C ASN A 52 22.17 -38.11 16.09
N GLN A 53 22.81 -37.51 17.10
CA GLN A 53 22.27 -36.35 17.83
C GLN A 53 22.13 -35.14 16.89
N GLY A 54 23.15 -34.86 16.07
CA GLY A 54 23.11 -33.80 15.07
C GLY A 54 21.97 -33.97 14.05
N ILE A 55 21.76 -35.19 13.53
CA ILE A 55 20.63 -35.50 12.63
C ILE A 55 19.29 -35.17 13.31
N THR A 56 19.13 -35.53 14.57
CA THR A 56 17.90 -35.24 15.33
C THR A 56 17.69 -33.75 15.48
N ALA A 57 18.73 -33.00 15.88
CA ALA A 57 18.67 -31.55 16.05
C ALA A 57 18.33 -30.83 14.74
N VAL A 58 18.95 -31.25 13.62
CA VAL A 58 18.66 -30.69 12.29
C VAL A 58 17.21 -30.94 11.88
N ASN A 59 16.69 -32.16 12.09
CA ASN A 59 15.30 -32.49 11.76
C ASN A 59 14.30 -31.64 12.56
N GLU A 60 14.58 -31.37 13.84
CA GLU A 60 13.75 -30.48 14.66
C GLU A 60 13.85 -29.02 14.22
N TRP A 61 15.05 -28.55 13.91
CA TRP A 61 15.27 -27.20 13.38
C TRP A 61 14.55 -26.99 12.06
N GLN A 62 14.61 -27.94 11.13
CA GLN A 62 13.91 -27.88 9.85
C GLN A 62 12.39 -27.74 10.02
N LYS A 63 11.79 -28.48 10.97
CA LYS A 63 10.36 -28.34 11.28
C LYS A 63 10.01 -26.95 11.80
N LYS A 64 10.83 -26.40 12.69
CA LYS A 64 10.64 -25.03 13.21
C LYS A 64 10.81 -23.99 12.11
N LEU A 65 11.80 -24.17 11.25
CA LEU A 65 12.07 -23.28 10.13
C LEU A 65 10.92 -23.29 9.13
N GLN A 66 10.33 -24.45 8.83
CA GLN A 66 9.17 -24.54 7.95
C GLN A 66 7.99 -23.73 8.50
N VAL A 67 7.68 -23.86 9.80
CA VAL A 67 6.59 -23.09 10.43
C VAL A 67 6.88 -21.58 10.37
N TYR A 68 8.13 -21.18 10.60
CA TYR A 68 8.54 -19.78 10.49
C TYR A 68 8.42 -19.25 9.06
N ASP A 69 8.86 -20.01 8.06
CA ASP A 69 8.81 -19.64 6.64
C ASP A 69 7.37 -19.51 6.14
N GLU A 70 6.50 -20.47 6.50
CA GLU A 70 5.07 -20.40 6.19
C GLU A 70 4.42 -19.16 6.80
N CYS A 71 4.77 -18.81 8.04
CA CYS A 71 4.31 -17.56 8.65
C CYS A 71 4.80 -16.34 7.87
N MET A 72 6.10 -16.26 7.56
CA MET A 72 6.68 -15.12 6.84
C MET A 72 6.01 -14.92 5.47
N ILE A 73 5.80 -15.99 4.71
CA ILE A 73 5.16 -15.93 3.40
C ILE A 73 3.73 -15.36 3.52
N ASN A 74 2.97 -15.82 4.52
CA ASN A 74 1.61 -15.33 4.74
C ASN A 74 1.58 -13.85 5.11
N GLU A 75 2.44 -13.42 6.05
CA GLU A 75 2.52 -12.02 6.49
C GLU A 75 2.99 -11.11 5.35
N ALA A 76 4.06 -11.48 4.64
CA ALA A 76 4.60 -10.70 3.52
C ALA A 76 3.57 -10.51 2.40
N ASN A 77 2.80 -11.55 2.06
CA ASN A 77 1.76 -11.45 1.04
C ASN A 77 0.60 -10.55 1.48
N ALA A 78 0.20 -10.64 2.74
CA ALA A 78 -0.84 -9.77 3.30
C ALA A 78 -0.40 -8.30 3.27
N ASP A 79 0.82 -8.02 3.74
CA ASP A 79 1.39 -6.67 3.75
C ASP A 79 1.54 -6.10 2.34
N ALA A 80 2.09 -6.88 1.42
CA ALA A 80 2.23 -6.47 0.02
C ALA A 80 0.87 -6.14 -0.62
N GLY A 81 -0.17 -6.93 -0.32
CA GLY A 81 -1.54 -6.66 -0.73
C GLY A 81 -2.06 -5.32 -0.22
N ILE A 82 -1.96 -5.11 1.10
CA ILE A 82 -2.43 -3.86 1.75
C ILE A 82 -1.67 -2.64 1.23
N ILE A 83 -0.35 -2.73 1.08
CA ILE A 83 0.48 -1.63 0.56
C ILE A 83 0.07 -1.29 -0.87
N SER A 84 -0.09 -2.30 -1.73
CA SER A 84 -0.50 -2.12 -3.13
C SER A 84 -1.89 -1.47 -3.23
N GLU A 85 -2.87 -1.99 -2.49
CA GLU A 85 -4.24 -1.46 -2.47
C GLU A 85 -4.28 -0.02 -1.97
N SER A 86 -3.56 0.27 -0.88
CA SER A 86 -3.47 1.60 -0.30
C SER A 86 -2.83 2.58 -1.29
N ALA A 87 -1.68 2.23 -1.87
CA ALA A 87 -0.99 3.06 -2.86
C ALA A 87 -1.88 3.35 -4.08
N ASN A 88 -2.55 2.32 -4.61
CA ASN A 88 -3.47 2.46 -5.75
C ASN A 88 -4.66 3.38 -5.41
N SER A 89 -5.21 3.25 -4.21
CA SER A 89 -6.30 4.11 -3.72
C SER A 89 -5.87 5.58 -3.64
N TYR A 90 -4.68 5.86 -3.09
CA TYR A 90 -4.13 7.22 -3.05
C TYR A 90 -3.91 7.78 -4.46
N GLN A 91 -3.31 7.01 -5.35
CA GLN A 91 -3.10 7.44 -6.73
C GLN A 91 -4.42 7.73 -7.46
N ALA A 92 -5.45 6.91 -7.25
CA ALA A 92 -6.77 7.12 -7.84
C ALA A 92 -7.38 8.46 -7.37
N LYS A 93 -7.33 8.73 -6.06
CA LYS A 93 -7.79 10.01 -5.48
C LYS A 93 -7.06 11.21 -6.08
N TYR A 94 -5.74 11.12 -6.25
CA TYR A 94 -4.97 12.20 -6.87
C TYR A 94 -5.32 12.42 -8.34
N ARG A 95 -5.52 11.34 -9.10
CA ARG A 95 -5.95 11.43 -10.50
C ARG A 95 -7.33 12.10 -10.63
N GLU A 96 -8.27 11.71 -9.79
CA GLU A 96 -9.62 12.30 -9.76
C GLU A 96 -9.58 13.79 -9.39
N ALA A 97 -8.85 14.14 -8.32
CA ALA A 97 -8.71 15.53 -7.89
C ALA A 97 -8.07 16.39 -8.99
N SER A 98 -7.02 15.88 -9.65
CA SER A 98 -6.36 16.58 -10.76
C SER A 98 -7.29 16.78 -11.95
N LYS A 99 -8.09 15.74 -12.30
CA LYS A 99 -9.09 15.84 -13.36
C LYS A 99 -10.12 16.93 -13.06
N ARG A 100 -10.68 16.95 -11.85
CA ARG A 100 -11.66 17.96 -11.44
C ARG A 100 -11.10 19.39 -11.52
N VAL A 101 -9.90 19.61 -11.02
CA VAL A 101 -9.25 20.95 -11.10
C VAL A 101 -9.06 21.38 -12.56
N ASN A 102 -8.63 20.48 -13.44
CA ASN A 102 -8.47 20.80 -14.86
C ASN A 102 -9.80 21.10 -15.56
N GLU A 103 -10.86 20.38 -15.22
CA GLU A 103 -12.21 20.65 -15.73
C GLU A 103 -12.73 22.01 -15.26
N GLU A 104 -12.55 22.35 -13.99
CA GLU A 104 -12.91 23.66 -13.41
C GLU A 104 -12.16 24.81 -14.07
N ILE A 105 -10.83 24.68 -14.26
CA ILE A 105 -10.02 25.69 -14.96
C ILE A 105 -10.49 25.85 -16.42
N THR A 106 -10.77 24.75 -17.11
CA THR A 106 -11.25 24.78 -18.49
C THR A 106 -12.61 25.47 -18.59
N ALA A 107 -13.54 25.17 -17.67
CA ALA A 107 -14.84 25.82 -17.59
C ALA A 107 -14.72 27.31 -17.28
N ALA A 108 -13.86 27.70 -16.33
CA ALA A 108 -13.58 29.09 -15.99
C ALA A 108 -13.00 29.87 -17.18
N ARG A 109 -12.04 29.28 -17.91
CA ARG A 109 -11.47 29.87 -19.12
C ARG A 109 -12.54 30.09 -20.19
N LYS A 110 -13.38 29.10 -20.46
CA LYS A 110 -14.49 29.20 -21.43
C LYS A 110 -15.46 30.32 -21.06
N LYS A 111 -15.82 30.43 -19.78
CA LYS A 111 -16.69 31.49 -19.26
C LYS A 111 -16.05 32.87 -19.46
N PHE A 112 -14.78 33.03 -19.09
CA PHE A 112 -14.06 34.28 -19.27
C PHE A 112 -13.96 34.70 -20.74
N SER A 113 -13.61 33.77 -21.65
CA SER A 113 -13.55 34.05 -23.09
C SER A 113 -14.91 34.44 -23.68
N SER A 114 -16.00 33.86 -23.17
CA SER A 114 -17.35 34.23 -23.61
C SER A 114 -17.81 35.60 -23.09
N GLN A 115 -17.32 36.03 -21.92
CA GLN A 115 -17.60 37.35 -21.36
C GLN A 115 -16.72 38.46 -21.94
N SER A 116 -15.55 38.11 -22.50
CA SER A 116 -14.62 39.08 -23.10
C SER A 116 -14.81 39.26 -24.61
N ALA A 117 -15.77 38.56 -25.23
CA ALA A 117 -16.21 38.88 -26.57
C ALA A 117 -17.05 40.19 -26.56
N PRO A 118 -16.64 41.26 -27.26
CA PRO A 118 -17.41 42.49 -27.29
C PRO A 118 -18.75 42.26 -28.03
N PRO A 119 -19.84 42.95 -27.64
CA PRO A 119 -21.08 42.90 -28.39
C PRO A 119 -20.86 43.54 -29.77
N GLY A 120 -20.80 42.73 -30.82
CA GLY A 120 -21.00 43.22 -32.19
C GLY A 120 -19.94 42.91 -33.26
N VAL A 121 -18.91 42.08 -33.02
CA VAL A 121 -18.03 41.67 -34.14
C VAL A 121 -18.46 40.30 -34.66
N MET A 122 -19.26 40.31 -35.73
CA MET A 122 -19.61 39.14 -36.53
C MET A 122 -18.31 38.52 -37.12
N PRO A 123 -18.06 37.22 -36.94
CA PRO A 123 -16.96 36.56 -37.63
C PRO A 123 -17.33 36.38 -39.11
N GLY A 124 -16.83 37.24 -40.00
CA GLY A 124 -17.02 36.97 -41.44
C GLY A 124 -16.69 38.05 -42.47
N MET A 125 -16.60 39.34 -42.13
CA MET A 125 -16.17 40.34 -43.12
C MET A 125 -14.68 40.65 -42.94
N MET A 126 -13.82 39.91 -43.64
CA MET A 126 -12.48 40.40 -43.96
C MET A 126 -12.58 41.35 -45.16
N PRO A 127 -12.13 42.61 -45.08
CA PRO A 127 -11.78 43.37 -46.26
C PRO A 127 -10.45 42.80 -46.78
N GLY A 128 -10.48 42.20 -47.96
CA GLY A 128 -9.27 41.71 -48.62
C GLY A 128 -8.29 42.84 -48.88
N SER A 129 -7.00 42.50 -48.88
CA SER A 129 -5.93 43.08 -49.70
C SER A 129 -4.58 42.45 -49.33
N GLY A 130 -3.87 41.88 -50.31
CA GLY A 130 -2.41 41.90 -50.29
C GLY A 130 -1.70 40.55 -50.33
N MET A 131 -1.34 40.14 -51.54
CA MET A 131 -0.28 39.18 -51.90
C MET A 131 0.98 39.28 -51.03
N GLY A 132 1.62 38.14 -50.77
CA GLY A 132 2.99 38.11 -50.24
C GLY A 132 3.53 36.70 -50.01
N SER A 133 4.13 36.15 -51.07
CA SER A 133 4.84 34.87 -51.16
C SER A 133 5.89 34.62 -50.07
N GLY A 134 6.18 33.35 -49.76
CA GLY A 134 7.48 32.97 -49.21
C GLY A 134 7.53 31.65 -48.44
N MET A 135 7.98 30.59 -49.11
CA MET A 135 8.52 29.35 -48.50
C MET A 135 9.66 29.60 -47.51
N GLY A 136 9.89 28.67 -46.58
CA GLY A 136 11.24 28.48 -46.04
C GLY A 136 11.34 27.62 -44.78
N TYR A 137 11.69 26.34 -45.02
CA TYR A 137 12.32 25.34 -44.13
C TYR A 137 11.54 24.77 -42.94
#